data_AF-A0A932ZI58-F1
#
_entry.id   AF-A0A932ZI58-F1
#
_cell.length_a   1.000
_cell.length_b   1.000
_cell.length_c   1.000
_cell.angle_alpha   90.00
_cell.angle_beta   90.00
_cell.angle_gamma   90.00
#
_symmetry.space_group_name_H-M   'P 1'
#
loop_
_entity.id
_entity.type
_entity.pdbx_description
1 polymer ?
#
loop_
_entity_poly.entity_id
_entity_poly.type
_entity_poly.pdbx_seq_one_letter_code
_entity_poly.pdbx_strand_id
1 'polypeptide(L)'
;MKRWLAACCAAALMAGAMTATAAEKKKQKQKQKAVLKKLERLACMLGTEDRHARAAVEMRGGAVQSFAYYSKWKPRTCSVHLVRGDAYSKWQDSGGMTTITTENGTFLIENGYEAVQFMFKDVDRMFYCGMEGKISGSLTVRRGKRECVLDGVMDEEK
;
A
#
# COMPACT_ATOMS: atom_id res chain seq x y z
N MET A 1 -72.37 0.43 -53.59
CA MET A 1 -72.26 0.58 -52.13
C MET A 1 -70.78 0.46 -51.74
N LYS A 2 -70.27 1.44 -50.97
CA LYS A 2 -68.97 1.50 -50.22
C LYS A 2 -67.68 1.50 -51.08
N ARG A 3 -67.03 2.66 -51.29
CA ARG A 3 -66.06 3.41 -50.43
C ARG A 3 -64.72 2.65 -50.24
N TRP A 4 -63.48 3.15 -50.33
CA TRP A 4 -62.78 4.46 -50.50
C TRP A 4 -61.28 4.11 -50.83
N LEU A 5 -60.60 4.81 -51.75
CA LEU A 5 -59.53 5.82 -51.53
C LEU A 5 -58.31 5.44 -50.64
N ALA A 6 -57.15 5.39 -51.32
CA ALA A 6 -55.88 6.08 -51.08
C ALA A 6 -55.02 5.86 -49.80
N ALA A 7 -53.76 5.46 -50.07
CA ALA A 7 -52.48 6.02 -49.60
C ALA A 7 -52.24 6.30 -48.11
N CYS A 8 -51.11 5.81 -47.57
CA CYS A 8 -50.12 6.68 -46.91
C CYS A 8 -48.79 5.96 -46.62
N CYS A 9 -47.71 6.65 -46.95
CA CYS A 9 -46.32 6.43 -46.56
C CYS A 9 -46.14 6.21 -45.05
N ALA A 10 -45.18 5.35 -44.66
CA ALA A 10 -44.36 5.56 -43.46
C ALA A 10 -43.11 4.65 -43.50
N ALA A 11 -42.13 5.02 -44.32
CA ALA A 11 -40.75 4.59 -44.15
C ALA A 11 -40.00 5.74 -43.46
N ALA A 12 -39.83 5.69 -42.13
CA ALA A 12 -38.81 6.47 -41.44
C ALA A 12 -38.64 6.03 -39.97
N LEU A 13 -37.38 6.12 -39.50
CA LEU A 13 -36.94 6.27 -38.11
C LEU A 13 -36.75 5.00 -37.25
N MET A 14 -35.61 4.32 -37.41
CA MET A 14 -34.87 3.71 -36.28
C MET A 14 -33.35 3.79 -36.55
N ALA A 15 -32.82 5.01 -36.65
CA ALA A 15 -31.37 5.26 -36.66
C ALA A 15 -31.06 6.22 -35.51
N GLY A 16 -30.71 5.70 -34.34
CA GLY A 16 -30.35 6.57 -33.22
C GLY A 16 -30.27 5.89 -31.86
N ALA A 17 -29.34 4.96 -31.66
CA ALA A 17 -28.99 4.50 -30.31
C ALA A 17 -27.62 3.79 -30.25
N MET A 18 -26.54 4.37 -30.79
CA MET A 18 -25.20 3.76 -30.68
C MET A 18 -24.05 4.77 -30.44
N THR A 19 -24.24 5.78 -29.59
CA THR A 19 -23.15 6.74 -29.27
C THR A 19 -22.88 6.97 -27.78
N ALA A 20 -23.53 6.23 -26.87
CA ALA A 20 -23.34 6.44 -25.42
C ALA A 20 -22.12 5.71 -24.81
N THR A 21 -21.47 4.77 -25.50
CA THR A 21 -20.49 3.85 -24.88
C THR A 21 -19.05 4.38 -24.81
N ALA A 22 -18.70 5.40 -25.60
CA ALA A 22 -17.32 5.90 -25.67
C ALA A 22 -17.00 6.93 -24.57
N ALA A 23 -17.97 7.80 -24.23
CA ALA A 23 -17.78 8.85 -23.23
C ALA A 23 -17.70 8.29 -21.80
N GLU A 24 -18.51 7.26 -21.49
CA GLU A 24 -18.48 6.58 -20.19
C GLU A 24 -17.19 5.77 -19.99
N LYS A 25 -16.73 5.03 -21.01
CA LYS A 25 -15.43 4.33 -20.96
C LYS A 25 -14.25 5.28 -20.74
N LYS A 26 -14.30 6.49 -21.31
CA LYS A 26 -13.25 7.51 -21.14
C LYS A 26 -13.26 8.10 -19.72
N LYS A 27 -14.43 8.38 -19.15
CA LYS A 27 -14.59 8.80 -17.74
C LYS A 27 -14.18 7.71 -16.75
N GLN A 28 -14.46 6.44 -17.02
CA GLN A 28 -14.00 5.31 -16.19
C GLN A 28 -12.49 5.14 -16.23
N LYS A 29 -11.86 5.18 -17.42
CA LYS A 29 -10.38 5.15 -17.56
C LYS A 29 -9.71 6.35 -16.89
N GLN A 30 -10.31 7.54 -16.94
CA GLN A 30 -9.79 8.72 -16.23
C GLN A 30 -9.92 8.59 -14.70
N LYS A 31 -11.04 8.08 -14.18
CA LYS A 31 -11.20 7.79 -12.75
C LYS A 31 -10.19 6.73 -12.27
N GLN A 32 -9.98 5.64 -13.02
CA GLN A 32 -8.95 4.65 -12.70
C GLN A 32 -7.52 5.22 -12.73
N LYS A 33 -7.20 6.07 -13.71
CA LYS A 33 -5.90 6.77 -13.75
C LYS A 33 -5.70 7.77 -12.61
N ALA A 34 -6.77 8.38 -12.09
CA ALA A 34 -6.69 9.33 -10.98
C ALA A 34 -6.43 8.64 -9.64
N VAL A 35 -7.00 7.44 -9.41
CA VAL A 35 -6.78 6.64 -8.19
C VAL A 35 -5.32 6.16 -8.08
N LEU A 36 -4.67 5.86 -9.21
CA LEU A 36 -3.25 5.45 -9.27
C LEU A 36 -2.26 6.55 -8.86
N LYS A 37 -2.68 7.81 -8.73
CA LYS A 37 -1.79 8.94 -8.43
C LYS A 37 -1.85 9.45 -6.99
N LYS A 38 -2.80 8.99 -6.17
CA LYS A 38 -2.90 9.49 -4.80
C LYS A 38 -1.69 8.99 -4.00
N LEU A 39 -0.83 9.93 -3.62
CA LEU A 39 0.23 9.70 -2.66
C LEU A 39 -0.38 9.64 -1.27
N GLU A 40 -0.16 8.55 -0.56
CA GLU A 40 -0.58 8.39 0.83
C GLU A 40 0.67 8.27 1.70
N ARG A 41 0.72 9.07 2.76
CA ARG A 41 1.82 9.06 3.72
C ARG A 41 1.25 8.75 5.09
N LEU A 42 1.75 7.68 5.69
CA LEU A 42 1.41 7.26 7.04
C LEU A 42 2.63 7.45 7.92
N ALA A 43 2.42 7.91 9.16
CA ALA A 43 3.48 8.02 10.13
C ALA A 43 2.93 7.70 11.52
N CYS A 44 3.71 6.99 12.31
CA CYS A 44 3.36 6.69 13.69
C CYS A 44 4.59 6.74 14.61
N MET A 45 4.31 6.87 15.91
CA MET A 45 5.29 6.81 16.99
C MET A 45 4.72 6.01 18.17
N LEU A 46 5.60 5.41 18.95
CA LEU A 46 5.32 4.75 20.22
C LEU A 46 6.44 5.09 21.21
N GLY A 47 6.10 5.31 22.49
CA GLY A 47 7.08 5.48 23.56
C GLY A 47 7.64 6.90 23.71
N THR A 48 8.74 7.03 24.46
CA THR A 48 9.36 8.31 24.88
C THR A 48 10.85 8.35 24.54
N GLU A 49 11.53 9.45 24.85
CA GLU A 49 12.87 9.79 24.35
C GLU A 49 13.90 8.64 24.34
N ASP A 50 13.92 7.80 25.39
CA ASP A 50 14.93 6.74 25.56
C ASP A 50 14.43 5.33 25.26
N ARG A 51 13.13 5.18 25.06
CA ARG A 51 12.50 3.94 24.63
C ARG A 51 11.34 4.26 23.69
N HIS A 52 11.62 4.30 22.39
CA HIS A 52 10.59 4.59 21.38
C HIS A 52 10.82 3.85 20.07
N ALA A 53 9.74 3.78 19.30
CA ALA A 53 9.74 3.39 17.90
C ALA A 53 8.97 4.42 17.08
N ARG A 54 9.37 4.60 15.83
CA ARG A 54 8.72 5.47 14.85
C ARG A 54 8.73 4.76 13.51
N ALA A 55 7.70 5.00 12.72
CA ALA A 55 7.65 4.52 11.35
C ALA A 55 7.00 5.52 10.42
N ALA A 56 7.43 5.47 9.16
CA ALA A 56 6.84 6.21 8.06
C ALA A 56 6.67 5.28 6.85
N VAL A 57 5.53 5.40 6.17
CA VAL A 57 5.19 4.61 4.98
C VAL A 57 4.75 5.56 3.90
N GLU A 58 5.35 5.46 2.72
CA GLU A 58 4.86 6.12 1.51
C GLU A 58 4.20 5.08 0.60
N MET A 59 2.97 5.34 0.19
CA MET A 59 2.21 4.48 -0.70
C MET A 59 1.72 5.25 -1.91
N ARG A 60 1.63 4.54 -3.04
CA ARG A 60 1.12 5.08 -4.30
C ARG A 60 0.19 4.05 -4.93
N GLY A 61 -1.04 4.45 -5.21
CA GLY A 61 -2.03 3.57 -5.85
C GLY A 61 -2.30 2.28 -5.07
N GLY A 62 -2.20 2.32 -3.73
CA GLY A 62 -2.39 1.15 -2.87
C GLY A 62 -1.16 0.23 -2.72
N ALA A 63 -0.03 0.55 -3.35
CA ALA A 63 1.22 -0.20 -3.17
C ALA A 63 2.22 0.60 -2.34
N VAL A 64 2.88 -0.05 -1.38
CA VAL A 64 3.98 0.55 -0.61
C VAL A 64 5.18 0.82 -1.54
N GLN A 65 5.65 2.06 -1.51
CA GLN A 65 6.80 2.56 -2.27
C GLN A 65 8.03 2.69 -1.39
N SER A 66 7.85 3.11 -0.13
CA SER A 66 8.93 3.13 0.85
C SER A 66 8.42 2.86 2.25
N PHE A 67 9.31 2.32 3.07
CA PHE A 67 9.10 2.07 4.48
C PHE A 67 10.36 2.49 5.25
N ALA A 68 10.17 3.35 6.25
CA ALA A 68 11.20 3.73 7.19
C ALA A 68 10.76 3.35 8.61
N TYR A 69 11.64 2.70 9.35
CA TYR A 69 11.46 2.35 10.75
C TYR A 69 12.69 2.78 11.54
N TYR A 70 12.46 3.42 12.67
CA TYR A 70 13.50 3.80 13.61
C TYR A 70 13.05 3.41 15.00
N SER A 71 13.94 2.79 15.77
CA SER A 71 13.72 2.58 17.20
C SER A 71 14.95 2.89 18.00
N LYS A 72 14.71 3.28 19.25
CA LYS A 72 15.73 3.58 20.24
C LYS A 72 15.33 2.88 21.52
N TRP A 73 16.23 2.08 22.04
CA TRP A 73 16.22 1.57 23.40
C TRP A 73 17.64 1.75 23.91
N LYS A 74 17.89 2.85 24.64
CA LYS A 74 19.28 3.21 25.01
C LYS A 74 20.04 2.02 25.64
N PRO A 75 21.30 1.79 25.24
CA PRO A 75 22.11 2.59 24.29
C PRO A 75 21.89 2.23 22.81
N ARG A 76 21.00 1.29 22.51
CA ARG A 76 20.79 0.73 21.17
C ARG A 76 19.83 1.57 20.32
N THR A 77 20.09 1.57 19.02
CA THR A 77 19.21 2.15 18.00
C THR A 77 19.14 1.21 16.80
N CYS A 78 17.95 1.02 16.25
CA CYS A 78 17.77 0.31 15.00
C CYS A 78 17.19 1.25 13.95
N SER A 79 17.69 1.17 12.72
CA SER A 79 17.17 1.93 11.59
C SER A 79 17.02 1.04 10.37
N VAL A 80 15.80 0.94 9.85
CA VAL A 80 15.48 0.22 8.62
C VAL A 80 14.91 1.23 7.64
N HIS A 81 15.42 1.24 6.41
CA HIS A 81 14.86 2.02 5.32
C HIS A 81 14.86 1.18 4.05
N LEU A 82 13.68 0.92 3.51
CA LEU A 82 13.46 0.12 2.31
C LEU A 82 12.77 0.98 1.27
N VAL A 83 13.32 1.04 0.07
CA VAL A 83 12.76 1.82 -1.03
C VAL A 83 12.58 0.91 -2.23
N ARG A 84 11.36 0.88 -2.78
CA ARG A 84 11.07 0.09 -3.97
C ARG A 84 11.93 0.55 -5.14
N GLY A 85 12.63 -0.41 -5.76
CA GLY A 85 13.52 -0.16 -6.90
C GLY A 85 14.95 0.24 -6.52
N ASP A 86 15.32 0.18 -5.23
CA ASP A 86 16.72 0.26 -4.83
C ASP A 86 17.49 -1.02 -5.24
N ALA A 87 18.82 -0.97 -5.08
CA ALA A 87 19.70 -2.08 -5.47
C ALA A 87 19.74 -3.23 -4.44
N TYR A 88 19.19 -3.02 -3.24
CA TYR A 88 19.42 -3.88 -2.07
C TYR A 88 18.17 -4.64 -1.62
N SER A 89 17.03 -4.40 -2.28
CA SER A 89 15.76 -5.02 -1.94
C SER A 89 15.00 -5.49 -3.17
N LYS A 90 14.44 -6.70 -3.08
CA LYS A 90 13.56 -7.28 -4.10
C LYS A 90 12.14 -7.27 -3.58
N TRP A 91 11.25 -6.67 -4.35
CA TRP A 91 9.85 -6.49 -3.98
C TRP A 91 8.97 -7.39 -4.86
N GLN A 92 8.11 -8.18 -4.23
CA GLN A 92 7.16 -9.05 -4.90
C GLN A 92 5.76 -8.82 -4.34
N ASP A 93 4.85 -8.35 -5.18
CA ASP A 93 3.46 -8.12 -4.80
C ASP A 93 2.61 -9.35 -5.11
N SER A 94 1.73 -9.71 -4.18
CA SER A 94 0.76 -10.80 -4.29
C SER A 94 -0.55 -10.40 -3.63
N GLY A 95 -1.48 -9.86 -4.43
CA GLY A 95 -2.75 -9.35 -3.93
C GLY A 95 -2.57 -8.19 -2.95
N GLY A 96 -3.07 -8.34 -1.72
CA GLY A 96 -2.92 -7.36 -0.64
C GLY A 96 -1.60 -7.47 0.13
N MET A 97 -0.72 -8.41 -0.24
CA MET A 97 0.56 -8.64 0.40
C MET A 97 1.73 -8.23 -0.49
N THR A 98 2.80 -7.75 0.13
CA THR A 98 4.09 -7.51 -0.52
C THR A 98 5.19 -8.18 0.28
N THR A 99 6.00 -9.00 -0.38
CA THR A 99 7.22 -9.57 0.19
C THR A 99 8.41 -8.74 -0.24
N ILE A 100 9.23 -8.32 0.71
CA ILE A 100 10.51 -7.64 0.47
C ILE A 100 11.62 -8.57 0.96
N THR A 101 12.48 -9.00 0.06
CA THR A 101 13.67 -9.79 0.39
C THR A 101 14.91 -8.92 0.28
N THR A 102 15.72 -8.90 1.33
CA THR A 102 17.05 -8.30 1.36
C THR A 102 18.08 -9.38 1.68
N GLU A 103 19.37 -9.06 1.61
CA GLU A 103 20.42 -9.95 2.12
C GLU A 103 20.32 -10.15 3.64
N ASN A 104 19.69 -9.20 4.33
CA ASN A 104 19.63 -9.09 5.78
C ASN A 104 18.25 -9.44 6.34
N GLY A 105 17.46 -10.23 5.62
CA GLY A 105 16.16 -10.75 6.08
C GLY A 105 15.01 -10.51 5.13
N THR A 106 13.80 -10.83 5.60
CA THR A 106 12.57 -10.67 4.83
C THR A 106 11.55 -9.83 5.60
N PHE A 107 10.89 -8.94 4.88
CA PHE A 107 9.79 -8.14 5.40
C PHE A 107 8.52 -8.49 4.63
N LEU A 108 7.46 -8.82 5.35
CA LEU A 108 6.14 -9.01 4.74
C LEU A 108 5.28 -7.80 5.08
N ILE A 109 4.61 -7.26 4.08
CA ILE A 109 3.70 -6.14 4.22
C ILE A 109 2.30 -6.64 3.89
N GLU A 110 1.37 -6.48 4.81
CA GLU A 110 -0.04 -6.64 4.56
C GLU A 110 -0.69 -5.25 4.51
N ASN A 111 -1.24 -4.91 3.35
CA ASN A 111 -1.94 -3.65 3.15
C ASN A 111 -3.45 -3.83 3.32
N GLY A 112 -3.92 -3.64 4.56
CA GLY A 112 -5.35 -3.63 4.88
C GLY A 112 -6.01 -2.28 4.59
N TYR A 113 -7.33 -2.20 4.78
CA TYR A 113 -8.07 -0.94 4.67
C TYR A 113 -7.76 0.02 5.83
N GLU A 114 -7.71 -0.49 7.06
CA GLU A 114 -7.56 0.35 8.27
C GLU A 114 -6.11 0.57 8.67
N ALA A 115 -5.22 -0.34 8.31
CA ALA A 115 -3.82 -0.31 8.71
C ALA A 115 -2.92 -0.96 7.67
N VAL A 116 -1.62 -0.69 7.81
CA VAL A 116 -0.54 -1.40 7.12
C VAL A 116 0.26 -2.15 8.17
N GLN A 117 0.36 -3.46 8.03
CA GLN A 117 1.11 -4.32 8.94
C GLN A 117 2.40 -4.76 8.28
N PHE A 118 3.50 -4.63 9.01
CA PHE A 118 4.83 -5.08 8.64
C PHE A 118 5.21 -6.23 9.56
N MET A 119 5.64 -7.35 8.99
CA MET A 119 6.18 -8.49 9.71
C MET A 119 7.66 -8.62 9.35
N PHE A 120 8.50 -8.59 10.37
CA PHE A 120 9.94 -8.78 10.28
C PHE A 120 10.19 -10.27 10.45
N LYS A 121 10.88 -10.88 9.48
CA LYS A 121 11.22 -12.30 9.51
C LYS A 121 12.72 -12.46 9.33
N ASP A 122 13.37 -12.95 10.37
CA ASP A 122 14.81 -13.24 10.37
C ASP A 122 15.66 -12.03 9.95
N VAL A 123 15.25 -10.82 10.35
CA VAL A 123 15.94 -9.58 9.96
C VAL A 123 17.19 -9.38 10.80
N ASP A 124 18.35 -9.30 10.17
CA ASP A 124 19.64 -9.24 10.87
C ASP A 124 19.78 -7.96 11.72
N ARG A 125 19.96 -8.14 13.02
CA ARG A 125 20.19 -7.03 13.95
C ARG A 125 21.56 -6.41 13.74
N MET A 126 22.55 -7.14 13.23
CA MET A 126 23.89 -6.58 13.11
C MET A 126 23.88 -5.46 12.08
N PHE A 127 23.29 -5.73 10.91
CA PHE A 127 23.17 -4.75 9.85
C PHE A 127 22.31 -3.53 10.25
N TYR A 128 21.14 -3.73 10.87
CA TYR A 128 20.19 -2.63 11.12
C TYR A 128 20.33 -1.95 12.48
N CYS A 129 20.93 -2.61 13.47
CA CYS A 129 20.99 -2.18 14.88
C CYS A 129 22.41 -2.18 15.48
N GLY A 130 23.41 -2.76 14.80
CA GLY A 130 24.77 -2.90 15.33
C GLY A 130 24.87 -3.84 16.54
N MET A 131 24.06 -4.90 16.57
CA MET A 131 24.11 -5.94 17.60
C MET A 131 23.81 -7.33 17.02
N GLU A 132 24.28 -8.38 17.65
CA GLU A 132 23.98 -9.74 17.23
C GLU A 132 22.49 -10.06 17.36
N GLY A 133 22.07 -11.06 16.59
CA GLY A 133 20.72 -11.60 16.64
C GLY A 133 19.86 -11.29 15.42
N LYS A 134 18.60 -11.72 15.50
CA LYS A 134 17.59 -11.51 14.47
C LYS A 134 16.34 -10.85 15.06
N ILE A 135 15.67 -10.06 14.24
CA ILE A 135 14.39 -9.47 14.53
C ILE A 135 13.32 -10.36 13.91
N SER A 136 12.44 -10.88 14.77
CA SER A 136 11.16 -11.47 14.38
C SER A 136 10.06 -10.79 15.17
N GLY A 137 9.10 -10.18 14.48
CA GLY A 137 8.07 -9.38 15.13
C GLY A 137 7.19 -8.65 14.13
N SER A 138 6.32 -7.79 14.63
CA SER A 138 5.43 -7.00 13.79
C SER A 138 5.34 -5.54 14.22
N LEU A 139 5.00 -4.71 13.24
CA LEU A 139 4.71 -3.29 13.39
C LEU A 139 3.44 -2.99 12.61
N THR A 140 2.45 -2.38 13.25
CA THR A 140 1.23 -1.93 12.61
C THR A 140 1.15 -0.41 12.62
N VAL A 141 0.99 0.17 11.42
CA VAL A 141 0.75 1.60 11.20
C VAL A 141 -0.73 1.79 10.88
N ARG A 142 -1.49 2.36 11.82
CA ARG A 142 -2.94 2.58 11.65
C ARG A 142 -3.21 3.85 10.87
N ARG A 143 -4.10 3.80 9.87
CA ARG A 143 -4.52 4.99 9.13
C ARG A 143 -5.31 5.94 10.01
N GLY A 144 -5.04 7.23 9.87
CA GLY A 144 -5.69 8.28 10.66
C GLY A 144 -5.24 8.34 12.14
N LYS A 145 -4.34 7.47 12.59
CA LYS A 145 -3.77 7.51 13.95
C LYS A 145 -2.27 7.76 13.89
N ARG A 146 -1.72 8.35 14.95
CA ARG A 146 -0.27 8.62 15.09
C ARG A 146 0.46 7.60 15.96
N GLU A 147 -0.24 6.61 16.47
CA GLU A 147 0.31 5.60 17.38
C GLU A 147 0.69 4.33 16.60
N CYS A 148 1.89 3.81 16.85
CA CYS A 148 2.28 2.49 16.33
C CYS A 148 1.84 1.39 17.31
N VAL A 149 1.54 0.21 16.77
CA VAL A 149 1.48 -1.02 17.57
C VAL A 149 2.70 -1.87 17.20
N LEU A 150 3.54 -2.19 18.18
CA LEU A 150 4.71 -3.06 18.02
C LEU A 150 4.55 -4.32 18.83
N ASP A 151 5.08 -5.42 18.30
CA ASP A 151 5.19 -6.71 18.99
C ASP A 151 6.48 -7.43 18.57
N GLY A 152 7.29 -7.90 19.51
CA GLY A 152 8.53 -8.67 19.26
C GLY A 152 9.72 -7.91 18.63
N VAL A 153 9.49 -6.79 17.94
CA VAL A 153 10.56 -6.08 17.19
C VAL A 153 11.61 -5.46 18.11
N MET A 154 11.18 -4.93 19.25
CA MET A 154 12.06 -4.28 20.23
C MET A 154 12.53 -5.22 21.34
N ASP A 155 12.06 -6.47 21.39
CA ASP A 155 12.34 -7.37 22.50
C ASP A 155 13.82 -7.81 22.49
N GLU A 156 14.41 -8.01 23.66
CA GLU A 156 15.75 -8.60 23.74
C GLU A 156 15.67 -10.07 23.27
N GLU A 157 16.67 -10.56 22.53
CA GLU A 157 16.74 -12.00 22.25
C GLU A 157 16.83 -12.72 23.61
N LYS A 158 15.94 -13.70 23.80
CA LYS A 158 15.95 -14.56 24.98
C LYS A 158 16.89 -15.73 24.78
#